data_AF-A0A2E6BED7-F1
#
_entry.id   AF-A0A2E6BED7-F1
#
_cell.length_a   1.000
_cell.length_b   1.000
_cell.length_c   1.000
_cell.angle_alpha   90.00
_cell.angle_beta   90.00
_cell.angle_gamma   90.00
#
_symmetry.space_group_name_H-M   'P 1'
#
loop_
_entity.id
_entity.type
_entity.pdbx_description
1 polymer ?
#
loop_
_entity_poly.entity_id
_entity_poly.type
_entity_poly.pdbx_seq_one_letter_code
_entity_poly.pdbx_strand_id
1 'polypeptide(L)'
;MTDYDPGFEQLRLTILSRQYPDIVIHKARVIFFAEDNEDRISWSRWFLEDGRVGALCIETGFKIDLMNLLDIFIQYRGRCNQKPKSAGVVEFSGGTISIEWHNTTNAEVLIAVG
;
A
#
# COMPACT_ATOMS: atom_id res chain seq x y z
N MET A 1 10.07 0.04 -23.04
CA MET A 1 9.08 0.79 -22.22
C MET A 1 7.76 0.08 -22.41
N THR A 2 7.13 -0.37 -21.34
CA THR A 2 5.83 -1.05 -21.40
C THR A 2 4.75 -0.05 -21.03
N ASP A 3 3.59 -0.11 -21.68
CA ASP A 3 2.45 0.73 -21.33
C ASP A 3 1.92 0.40 -19.94
N TYR A 4 1.51 1.42 -19.20
CA TYR A 4 0.92 1.28 -17.86
C TYR A 4 -0.53 0.78 -17.98
N ASP A 5 -0.83 -0.33 -17.31
CA ASP A 5 -2.17 -0.89 -17.16
C ASP A 5 -2.81 -0.37 -15.86
N PRO A 6 -3.84 0.49 -15.93
CA PRO A 6 -4.50 1.02 -14.74
C PRO A 6 -5.23 -0.06 -13.91
N GLY A 7 -5.52 -1.24 -14.47
CA GLY A 7 -6.14 -2.35 -13.76
C GLY A 7 -5.18 -3.21 -12.95
N PHE A 8 -3.87 -3.12 -13.21
CA PHE A 8 -2.85 -4.00 -12.64
C PHE A 8 -2.80 -3.95 -11.10
N GLU A 9 -2.85 -2.74 -10.55
CA GLU A 9 -2.74 -2.49 -9.11
C GLU A 9 -4.05 -2.87 -8.40
N GLN A 10 -5.19 -2.37 -8.92
CA GLN A 10 -6.51 -2.63 -8.33
C GLN A 10 -6.87 -4.12 -8.31
N LEU A 11 -6.53 -4.86 -9.36
CA LEU A 11 -6.78 -6.31 -9.41
C LEU A 11 -6.02 -7.04 -8.29
N ARG A 12 -4.76 -6.69 -8.05
CA ARG A 12 -3.95 -7.33 -7.02
C ARG A 12 -4.37 -6.96 -5.61
N LEU A 13 -4.79 -5.71 -5.38
CA LEU A 13 -5.39 -5.31 -4.11
C LEU A 13 -6.69 -6.07 -3.84
N THR A 14 -7.51 -6.30 -4.88
CA THR A 14 -8.72 -7.12 -4.78
C THR A 14 -8.40 -8.58 -4.46
N ILE A 15 -7.32 -9.13 -5.02
CA ILE A 15 -6.87 -10.49 -4.68
C ILE A 15 -6.41 -10.54 -3.22
N LEU A 16 -5.59 -9.58 -2.78
CA LEU A 16 -5.10 -9.50 -1.41
C LEU A 16 -6.27 -9.35 -0.41
N SER A 17 -7.29 -8.56 -0.74
CA SER A 17 -8.45 -8.38 0.15
C SER A 17 -9.25 -9.67 0.34
N ARG A 18 -9.33 -10.50 -0.68
CA ARG A 18 -9.98 -11.82 -0.61
C ARG A 18 -9.17 -12.86 0.17
N GLN A 19 -7.85 -12.71 0.23
CA GLN A 19 -6.98 -13.58 1.02
C GLN A 19 -7.08 -13.30 2.52
N TYR A 20 -7.39 -12.05 2.89
CA TYR A 20 -7.37 -11.58 4.28
C TYR A 20 -8.68 -10.91 4.72
N PRO A 21 -9.85 -11.56 4.54
CA PRO A 21 -11.15 -10.94 4.82
C PRO A 21 -11.30 -10.47 6.29
N ASP A 22 -10.73 -11.23 7.23
CA ASP A 22 -10.77 -10.92 8.66
C ASP A 22 -9.92 -9.70 9.05
N ILE A 23 -9.01 -9.26 8.18
CA ILE A 23 -8.21 -8.05 8.38
C ILE A 23 -8.86 -6.87 7.67
N VAL A 24 -9.19 -7.03 6.38
CA VAL A 24 -9.66 -5.91 5.54
C VAL A 24 -11.05 -5.42 5.88
N ILE A 25 -11.80 -6.17 6.70
CA ILE A 25 -13.05 -5.70 7.28
C ILE A 25 -12.84 -4.54 8.25
N HIS A 26 -11.69 -4.49 8.93
CA HIS A 26 -11.33 -3.44 9.87
C HIS A 26 -10.78 -2.21 9.16
N LYS A 27 -10.93 -1.04 9.80
CA LYS A 27 -10.40 0.21 9.28
C LYS A 27 -8.93 0.40 9.67
N ALA A 28 -8.11 0.65 8.66
CA ALA A 28 -6.72 1.01 8.84
C ALA A 28 -6.18 1.83 7.68
N ARG A 29 -5.08 2.52 7.95
CA ARG A 29 -4.33 3.32 7.00
C ARG A 29 -2.84 2.99 7.08
N VAL A 30 -2.20 2.76 5.95
CA VAL A 30 -0.77 2.49 5.83
C VAL A 30 -0.17 3.52 4.90
N ILE A 31 0.76 4.32 5.43
CA ILE A 31 1.52 5.27 4.63
C ILE A 31 2.85 4.62 4.28
N PHE A 32 3.27 4.66 3.02
CA PHE A 32 4.54 4.09 2.58
C PHE A 32 5.34 5.07 1.72
N PHE A 33 6.66 4.88 1.72
CA PHE A 33 7.59 5.65 0.92
C PHE A 33 8.73 4.79 0.38
N ALA A 34 9.12 5.04 -0.86
CA ALA A 34 10.36 4.59 -1.48
C ALA A 34 11.24 5.82 -1.74
N GLU A 35 12.49 5.80 -1.32
CA GLU A 35 13.47 6.82 -1.66
C GLU A 35 13.73 6.85 -3.19
N ASP A 36 14.15 8.01 -3.72
CA ASP A 36 14.17 8.28 -5.17
C ASP A 36 15.02 7.29 -6.01
N ASN A 37 15.95 6.58 -5.36
CA ASN A 37 16.84 5.59 -5.99
C ASN A 37 16.50 4.14 -5.60
N GLU A 38 15.41 3.90 -4.87
CA GLU A 38 14.97 2.56 -4.51
C GLU A 38 13.76 2.14 -5.34
N ASP A 39 13.82 0.94 -5.91
CA ASP A 39 12.67 0.27 -6.53
C ASP A 39 11.91 -0.59 -5.49
N ARG A 40 11.90 -0.15 -4.23
CA ARG A 40 11.26 -0.83 -3.10
C ARG A 40 10.94 0.17 -1.98
N ILE A 41 10.05 -0.21 -1.08
CA ILE A 41 9.69 0.57 0.09
C ILE A 41 10.90 0.69 1.02
N SER A 42 11.24 1.93 1.34
CA SER A 42 12.25 2.28 2.34
C SER A 42 11.62 2.30 3.74
N TRP A 43 10.38 2.79 3.86
CA TRP A 43 9.67 2.80 5.13
C TRP A 43 8.14 2.81 4.99
N SER A 44 7.46 2.32 6.03
CA SER A 44 5.99 2.43 6.16
C SER A 44 5.57 2.75 7.59
N ARG A 45 4.41 3.40 7.73
CA ARG A 45 3.76 3.69 9.01
C ARG A 45 2.31 3.24 8.97
N TRP A 46 1.91 2.49 9.99
CA TRP A 46 0.61 1.85 10.08
C TRP A 46 -0.23 2.52 11.16
N PHE A 47 -1.44 2.91 10.80
CA PHE A 47 -2.46 3.48 11.67
C PHE A 47 -3.63 2.52 11.70
N LEU A 48 -3.84 1.89 12.85
CA LEU A 48 -4.86 0.86 13.05
C LEU A 48 -5.84 1.39 14.08
N GLU A 49 -7.14 1.36 13.79
CA GLU A 49 -8.14 1.81 14.76
C GLU A 49 -8.31 0.80 15.91
N ASP A 50 -8.08 -0.49 15.65
CA ASP A 50 -8.13 -1.55 16.65
C ASP A 50 -6.74 -2.21 16.80
N GLY A 51 -6.20 -2.16 18.03
CA GLY A 51 -4.91 -2.75 18.37
C GLY A 51 -4.82 -4.25 18.12
N ARG A 52 -5.94 -4.98 18.12
CA ARG A 52 -6.01 -6.42 17.79
C ARG A 52 -5.69 -6.70 16.33
N VAL A 53 -6.06 -5.77 15.43
CA VAL A 53 -5.77 -5.86 14.00
C VAL A 53 -4.26 -5.81 13.77
N GLY A 54 -3.52 -5.07 14.59
CA GLY A 54 -2.06 -5.04 14.53
C GLY A 54 -1.41 -6.41 14.74
N ALA A 55 -1.88 -7.16 15.73
CA ALA A 55 -1.42 -8.54 15.97
C ALA A 55 -1.80 -9.45 14.79
N LEU A 56 -3.06 -9.36 14.33
CA LEU A 56 -3.55 -10.17 13.22
C LEU A 56 -2.76 -9.94 11.92
N CYS A 57 -2.42 -8.69 11.61
CA CYS A 57 -1.59 -8.34 10.45
C CYS A 57 -0.19 -9.00 10.48
N ILE A 58 0.36 -9.25 11.67
CA ILE A 58 1.66 -9.90 11.85
C ILE A 58 1.50 -11.42 11.78
N GLU A 59 0.56 -11.98 12.56
CA GLU A 59 0.36 -13.43 12.70
C GLU A 59 -0.07 -14.11 11.39
N THR A 60 -0.86 -13.43 10.57
CA THR A 60 -1.38 -13.96 9.30
C THR A 60 -0.46 -13.75 8.11
N GLY A 61 0.61 -12.96 8.26
CA GLY A 61 1.50 -12.59 7.16
C GLY A 61 1.00 -11.44 6.27
N PHE A 62 -0.21 -10.90 6.51
CA PHE A 62 -0.76 -9.78 5.71
C PHE A 62 0.18 -8.60 5.59
N LYS A 63 0.88 -8.24 6.67
CA LYS A 63 1.86 -7.14 6.63
C LYS A 63 2.97 -7.41 5.63
N ILE A 64 3.48 -8.64 5.55
CA ILE A 64 4.54 -9.02 4.61
C ILE A 64 4.00 -8.97 3.19
N ASP A 65 2.82 -9.53 2.95
CA ASP A 65 2.23 -9.59 1.62
C ASP A 65 1.84 -8.22 1.08
N LEU A 66 1.33 -7.32 1.92
CA LEU A 66 1.08 -5.94 1.52
C LEU A 66 2.38 -5.21 1.15
N MET A 67 3.44 -5.37 1.94
CA MET A 67 4.73 -4.72 1.66
C MET A 67 5.35 -5.26 0.36
N ASN A 68 5.33 -6.58 0.14
CA ASN A 68 5.79 -7.18 -1.11
C ASN A 68 4.97 -6.70 -2.31
N LEU A 69 3.66 -6.55 -2.15
CA LEU A 69 2.78 -6.06 -3.21
C LEU A 69 3.09 -4.61 -3.58
N LEU A 70 3.36 -3.77 -2.57
CA LEU A 70 3.76 -2.39 -2.79
C LEU A 70 5.12 -2.28 -3.50
N ASP A 71 6.10 -3.13 -3.16
CA ASP A 71 7.37 -3.21 -3.91
C ASP A 71 7.14 -3.54 -5.39
N ILE A 72 6.25 -4.50 -5.66
CA ILE A 72 5.86 -4.85 -7.04
C ILE A 72 5.25 -3.65 -7.75
N PHE A 73 4.41 -2.85 -7.07
CA PHE A 73 3.81 -1.67 -7.67
C PHE A 73 4.86 -0.59 -7.97
N ILE A 74 5.77 -0.31 -7.04
CA ILE A 74 6.84 0.68 -7.23
C ILE A 74 7.71 0.29 -8.43
N GLN A 75 8.11 -0.98 -8.52
CA GLN A 75 8.84 -1.51 -9.67
C GLN A 75 8.05 -1.42 -10.97
N TYR A 76 6.77 -1.79 -10.95
CA TYR A 76 5.90 -1.78 -12.13
C TYR A 76 5.75 -0.36 -12.70
N ARG A 77 5.43 0.60 -11.82
CA ARG A 77 5.34 2.02 -12.20
C ARG A 77 6.67 2.56 -12.70
N GLY A 78 7.79 2.19 -12.07
CA GLY A 78 9.14 2.51 -12.54
C GLY A 78 9.41 2.02 -13.96
N ARG A 79 9.08 0.75 -14.27
CA ARG A 79 9.23 0.15 -15.61
C ARG A 79 8.35 0.82 -16.68
N CYS A 80 7.18 1.32 -16.28
CA CYS A 80 6.25 2.02 -17.17
C CYS A 80 6.49 3.53 -17.22
N ASN A 81 7.48 4.06 -16.49
CA ASN A 81 7.70 5.50 -16.30
C ASN A 81 6.44 6.24 -15.76
N GLN A 82 5.61 5.55 -14.97
CA GLN A 82 4.40 6.09 -14.37
C GLN A 82 4.74 6.81 -13.06
N LYS A 83 4.18 8.02 -12.89
CA LYS A 83 4.26 8.81 -11.65
C LYS A 83 2.85 9.11 -11.11
N PRO A 84 2.70 9.45 -9.82
CA PRO A 84 3.64 9.27 -8.69
C PRO A 84 4.07 7.80 -8.50
N LYS A 85 5.25 7.53 -7.92
CA LYS A 85 5.74 6.15 -7.66
C LYS A 85 6.42 5.93 -6.29
N SER A 86 6.74 7.00 -5.57
CA SER A 86 7.62 6.96 -4.39
C SER A 86 6.88 7.12 -3.07
N ALA A 87 5.59 7.44 -3.09
CA ALA A 87 4.81 7.56 -1.87
C ALA A 87 3.34 7.24 -2.12
N GLY A 88 2.67 6.74 -1.09
CA GLY A 88 1.24 6.49 -1.15
C GLY A 88 0.61 6.18 0.20
N VAL A 89 -0.71 6.19 0.19
CA VAL A 89 -1.56 5.80 1.30
C VAL A 89 -2.38 4.60 0.86
N VAL A 90 -2.25 3.50 1.59
CA VAL A 90 -3.13 2.34 1.48
C VAL A 90 -4.18 2.46 2.55
N GLU A 91 -5.44 2.32 2.18
CA GLU A 91 -6.54 2.21 3.13
C GLU A 91 -7.22 0.86 2.96
N PHE A 92 -7.63 0.28 4.06
CA PHE A 92 -8.55 -0.85 4.03
C PHE A 92 -9.66 -0.65 5.04
N SER A 93 -10.88 -0.98 4.60
CA SER A 93 -12.10 -0.98 5.40
C SER A 93 -13.20 -1.70 4.64
N GLY A 94 -14.16 -2.29 5.36
CA GLY A 94 -15.36 -2.85 4.75
C GLY A 94 -15.10 -4.00 3.77
N GLY A 95 -13.96 -4.68 3.87
CA GLY A 95 -13.59 -5.80 3.00
C GLY A 95 -12.81 -5.39 1.73
N THR A 96 -12.42 -4.12 1.63
CA THR A 96 -11.72 -3.57 0.45
C THR A 96 -10.37 -2.99 0.82
N ILE A 97 -9.45 -2.96 -0.14
CA ILE A 97 -8.17 -2.27 -0.06
C ILE A 97 -8.08 -1.31 -1.24
N SER A 98 -7.69 -0.06 -0.97
CA SER A 98 -7.42 0.97 -1.97
C SER A 98 -6.03 1.55 -1.78
N ILE A 99 -5.48 2.13 -2.84
CA ILE A 99 -4.21 2.84 -2.81
C ILE A 99 -4.37 4.21 -3.47
N GLU A 100 -3.91 5.24 -2.78
CA GLU A 100 -3.72 6.57 -3.34
C GLU A 100 -2.22 6.87 -3.42
N TRP A 101 -1.76 7.28 -4.60
CA TRP A 101 -0.35 7.60 -4.82
C TRP A 101 -0.13 9.11 -4.72
N HIS A 102 0.98 9.51 -4.09
CA HIS A 102 1.31 10.92 -3.88
C HIS A 102 2.70 11.27 -4.41
N ASN A 103 2.85 12.51 -4.89
CA ASN A 103 4.13 13.05 -5.37
C ASN A 103 5.04 13.54 -4.23
N THR A 104 4.50 13.71 -3.02
CA THR A 104 5.27 14.22 -1.89
C THR A 104 5.92 13.08 -1.13
N THR A 105 7.20 13.23 -0.81
CA THR A 105 7.93 12.37 0.13
C THR A 105 7.77 12.83 1.58
N ASN A 106 6.96 13.89 1.83
CA ASN A 106 6.72 14.40 3.17
C ASN A 106 5.66 13.55 3.91
N ALA A 107 6.16 12.72 4.82
CA ALA A 107 5.39 11.94 5.79
C ALA A 107 4.29 12.74 6.50
N GLU A 108 4.63 13.94 7.00
CA GLU A 108 3.73 14.75 7.82
C GLU A 108 2.57 15.30 7.00
N VAL A 109 2.82 15.61 5.73
CA VAL A 109 1.76 16.00 4.79
C VAL A 109 0.81 14.83 4.60
N LEU A 110 1.30 13.61 4.33
CA LEU A 110 0.42 12.44 4.14
C LEU A 110 -0.36 12.06 5.41
N ILE A 111 0.23 12.29 6.58
CA ILE A 111 -0.45 12.06 7.86
C ILE A 111 -1.58 13.06 8.08
N ALA A 112 -1.42 14.31 7.62
CA ALA A 112 -2.39 15.39 7.81
C ALA A 112 -3.59 15.35 6.83
N VAL A 113 -3.52 14.59 5.72
CA VAL A 113 -4.62 14.55 4.73
C VAL A 113 -5.73 13.54 5.06
N GLY A 114 -5.68 12.83 6.19
CA GLY A 114 -6.79 11.94 6.58
C GLY A 114 -6.91 11.69 8.07
#